data_AF-A0A7S0B7M3-F1
#
_entry.id   AF-A0A7S0B7M3-F1
#
_cell.length_a   1.000
_cell.length_b   1.000
_cell.length_c   1.000
_cell.angle_alpha   90.00
_cell.angle_beta   90.00
_cell.angle_gamma   90.00
#
_symmetry.space_group_name_H-M   'P 1'
#
loop_
_entity.id
_entity.type
_entity.pdbx_description
1 polymer ?
#
loop_
_entity_poly.entity_id
_entity_poly.type
_entity_poly.pdbx_seq_one_letter_code
_entity_poly.pdbx_strand_id
1 'polypeptide(L)'
;EEGIIRCFVDEYYRCGGPKLPLEEVLLRYRLGWITFCYESTQWIERDIYKRLPKEEIAKFTGVLDEGFQAAFHVRCRSMTIINAFAYYLKRNHFKAIFDGWASGRGSLYLTEYR
;
A
#
# COMPACT_ATOMS: atom_id res chain seq x y z
N GLU A 1 -3.05 1.34 13.01
CA GLU A 1 -3.37 0.05 12.35
C GLU A 1 -3.85 -1.02 13.33
N GLU A 2 -3.25 -1.18 14.52
CA GLU A 2 -3.55 -2.30 15.43
C GLU A 2 -5.04 -2.45 15.78
N GLY A 3 -5.75 -1.36 16.10
CA GLY A 3 -7.18 -1.43 16.44
C GLY A 3 -8.06 -1.99 15.33
N ILE A 4 -7.75 -1.66 14.06
CA ILE A 4 -8.47 -2.18 12.89
C ILE A 4 -8.17 -3.67 12.72
N ILE A 5 -6.90 -4.06 12.84
CA ILE A 5 -6.49 -5.47 12.69
C ILE A 5 -7.06 -6.33 13.83
N ARG A 6 -7.10 -5.81 15.06
CA ARG A 6 -7.73 -6.46 16.20
C ARG A 6 -9.21 -6.72 15.95
N CYS A 7 -9.94 -5.69 15.52
CA CYS A 7 -11.34 -5.82 15.13
C CYS A 7 -11.53 -6.90 14.05
N PHE A 8 -10.69 -6.91 13.01
CA PHE A 8 -10.72 -7.94 11.98
C PHE A 8 -10.51 -9.35 12.55
N VAL A 9 -9.51 -9.55 13.40
CA VAL A 9 -9.22 -10.87 14.01
C VAL A 9 -10.37 -11.34 14.89
N ASP A 10 -10.92 -10.45 15.70
CA ASP A 10 -12.04 -10.74 16.60
C ASP A 10 -13.30 -11.10 15.81
N GLU A 11 -13.61 -10.34 14.75
CA GLU A 11 -14.75 -10.60 13.87
C GLU A 11 -14.59 -11.87 13.05
N TYR A 12 -13.38 -12.16 12.55
CA TYR A 12 -13.09 -13.40 11.84
C TYR A 12 -13.34 -14.62 12.73
N TYR A 13 -12.91 -14.55 14.00
CA TYR A 13 -13.19 -15.58 15.00
C TYR A 13 -14.70 -15.69 15.30
N ARG A 14 -15.37 -14.55 15.50
CA ARG A 14 -16.83 -14.50 15.75
C ARG A 14 -17.65 -15.17 14.63
N CYS A 15 -17.19 -15.06 13.38
CA CYS A 15 -17.82 -15.68 12.21
C CYS A 15 -17.46 -17.16 12.00
N GLY A 16 -16.79 -17.81 12.96
CA GLY A 16 -16.44 -19.23 12.91
C GLY A 16 -15.06 -19.55 12.31
N GLY A 17 -14.25 -18.53 12.01
CA GLY A 17 -12.85 -18.72 11.63
C GLY A 17 -11.96 -19.08 12.83
N PRO A 18 -10.73 -19.58 12.58
CA PRO A 18 -9.76 -19.80 13.66
C PRO A 18 -9.32 -18.48 14.30
N LYS A 19 -8.98 -18.53 15.60
CA LYS A 19 -8.43 -17.37 16.31
C LYS A 19 -6.99 -17.13 15.88
N LEU A 20 -6.76 -16.09 15.07
CA LEU A 20 -5.44 -15.74 14.56
C LEU A 20 -4.62 -14.98 15.62
N PRO A 21 -3.30 -15.22 15.73
CA PRO A 21 -2.43 -14.40 16.57
C PRO A 21 -2.35 -12.97 16.02
N LEU A 22 -2.79 -11.98 16.82
CA LEU A 22 -2.84 -10.58 16.39
C LEU A 22 -1.49 -10.07 15.88
N GLU A 23 -0.39 -10.39 16.58
CA GLU A 23 0.96 -9.97 16.20
C GLU A 23 1.36 -10.48 14.81
N GLU A 24 0.95 -11.71 14.47
CA GLU A 24 1.25 -12.30 13.17
C GLU A 24 0.45 -11.63 12.06
N VAL A 25 -0.84 -11.39 12.27
CA VAL A 25 -1.70 -10.70 11.29
C VAL A 25 -1.21 -9.27 11.08
N LEU A 26 -0.81 -8.60 12.18
CA LEU A 26 -0.27 -7.25 12.14
C LEU A 26 1.05 -7.20 11.36
N LEU A 27 1.95 -8.17 11.58
CA LEU A 27 3.19 -8.30 10.81
C LEU A 27 2.90 -8.54 9.33
N ARG A 28 1.99 -9.47 8.99
CA ARG A 28 1.59 -9.75 7.61
C ARG A 28 1.01 -8.52 6.92
N TYR A 29 0.16 -7.76 7.61
CA TYR A 29 -0.38 -6.50 7.11
C TYR A 29 0.74 -5.48 6.81
N ARG A 30 1.69 -5.33 7.73
CA ARG A 30 2.85 -4.43 7.59
C ARG A 30 3.76 -4.84 6.42
N LEU A 31 4.04 -6.13 6.26
CA LEU A 31 4.84 -6.66 5.15
C LEU A 31 4.11 -6.52 3.81
N GLY A 32 2.81 -6.84 3.77
CA GLY A 32 1.98 -6.74 2.57
C GLY A 32 1.89 -5.31 2.03
N TRP A 33 2.08 -4.29 2.88
CA TRP A 33 2.13 -2.90 2.45
C TRP A 33 3.27 -2.61 1.46
N ILE A 34 4.42 -3.28 1.60
CA ILE A 34 5.56 -3.10 0.68
C ILE A 34 5.23 -3.69 -0.69
N THR A 35 4.63 -4.88 -0.72
CA THR A 35 4.13 -5.50 -1.95
C THR A 35 3.08 -4.61 -2.61
N PHE A 36 2.16 -4.05 -1.82
CA PHE A 36 1.15 -3.12 -2.31
C PHE A 36 1.78 -1.87 -2.95
N CYS A 37 2.82 -1.28 -2.34
CA CYS A 37 3.53 -0.15 -2.94
C CYS A 37 4.12 -0.51 -4.31
N TYR A 38 4.77 -1.67 -4.43
CA TYR A 38 5.31 -2.15 -5.71
C TYR A 38 4.20 -2.34 -6.75
N GLU A 39 3.14 -3.10 -6.43
CA GLU A 39 2.04 -3.36 -7.36
C GLU A 39 1.30 -2.08 -7.78
N SER A 40 1.13 -1.15 -6.85
CA SER A 40 0.46 0.13 -7.09
C SER A 40 1.22 1.00 -8.09
N THR A 41 2.55 0.90 -8.16
CA THR A 41 3.31 1.61 -9.22
C THR A 41 2.94 1.12 -10.62
N GLN A 42 2.63 -0.18 -10.77
CA GLN A 42 2.23 -0.73 -12.07
C GLN A 42 0.86 -0.20 -12.54
N TRP A 43 0.00 0.23 -11.61
CA TRP A 43 -1.30 0.82 -11.94
C TRP A 43 -1.13 2.19 -12.62
N ILE A 44 -0.01 2.88 -12.40
CA ILE A 44 0.28 4.15 -13.05
C ILE A 44 0.29 3.96 -14.57
N GLU A 45 1.07 3.00 -15.06
CA GLU A 45 1.16 2.75 -16.50
C GLU A 45 -0.07 2.04 -17.05
N ARG A 46 -0.64 1.10 -16.29
CA ARG A 46 -1.73 0.26 -16.77
C ARG A 46 -3.09 0.95 -16.78
N ASP A 47 -3.35 1.84 -15.82
CA ASP A 47 -4.68 2.43 -15.62
C ASP A 47 -4.67 3.95 -15.76
N ILE A 48 -3.70 4.63 -15.13
CA ILE A 48 -3.67 6.10 -15.10
C ILE A 48 -3.25 6.64 -16.47
N TYR A 49 -2.07 6.26 -16.97
CA TYR A 49 -1.54 6.78 -18.24
C TYR A 49 -2.31 6.30 -19.47
N LYS A 50 -3.03 5.18 -19.40
CA LYS A 50 -3.96 4.77 -20.46
C LYS A 50 -5.19 5.67 -20.57
N ARG A 51 -5.61 6.30 -19.48
CA ARG A 51 -6.79 7.17 -19.43
C ARG A 51 -6.45 8.63 -19.66
N LEU A 52 -5.32 9.06 -19.12
CA LEU A 52 -4.82 10.41 -19.29
C LEU A 52 -3.31 10.36 -19.50
N PRO A 53 -2.80 10.77 -20.68
CA PRO A 53 -1.38 10.74 -20.97
C PRO A 53 -0.56 11.51 -19.93
N LYS A 54 0.69 11.08 -19.73
CA LYS A 54 1.60 11.66 -18.74
C LYS A 54 1.77 13.17 -18.94
N GLU A 55 1.80 13.61 -20.19
CA GLU A 55 1.98 15.00 -20.60
C GLU A 55 0.80 15.88 -20.15
N GLU A 56 -0.42 15.32 -20.17
CA GLU A 56 -1.62 16.02 -19.69
C GLU A 56 -1.67 16.06 -18.17
N ILE A 57 -1.28 14.97 -17.50
CA ILE A 57 -1.20 14.93 -16.03
C ILE A 57 -0.20 15.97 -15.52
N ALA A 58 0.93 16.15 -16.21
CA ALA A 58 1.96 17.11 -15.84
C ALA A 58 1.48 18.57 -15.88
N LYS A 59 0.33 18.86 -16.51
CA LYS A 59 -0.27 20.21 -16.53
C LYS A 59 -1.06 20.51 -15.26
N PHE A 60 -1.45 19.50 -14.48
CA PHE A 60 -2.18 19.72 -13.24
C PHE A 60 -1.30 20.41 -12.21
N THR A 61 -1.85 21.46 -11.62
CA THR A 61 -1.12 22.31 -10.66
C THR A 61 -1.16 21.78 -9.23
N GLY A 62 -2.03 20.80 -8.96
CA GLY A 62 -2.11 20.14 -7.66
C GLY A 62 -3.34 19.26 -7.49
N VAL A 63 -3.54 18.75 -6.28
CA VAL A 63 -4.66 17.85 -5.97
C VAL A 63 -6.02 18.51 -6.02
N LEU A 64 -6.11 19.84 -6.03
CA LEU A 64 -7.36 20.60 -6.13
C LEU A 64 -7.60 21.19 -7.53
N ASP A 65 -6.71 20.92 -8.49
CA ASP A 65 -6.85 21.37 -9.87
C ASP A 65 -8.18 20.89 -10.48
N GLU A 66 -8.92 21.78 -11.15
CA GLU A 66 -10.26 21.46 -11.67
C GLU A 66 -10.22 20.33 -12.70
N GLY A 67 -9.20 20.31 -13.56
CA GLY A 67 -9.01 19.24 -14.54
C GLY A 67 -8.70 17.91 -13.87
N PHE A 68 -7.88 17.93 -12.81
CA PHE A 68 -7.63 16.74 -12.01
C PHE A 68 -8.89 16.26 -11.26
N GLN A 69 -9.69 17.18 -10.72
CA GLN A 69 -10.94 16.87 -10.03
C GLN A 69 -12.00 16.27 -10.96
N ALA A 70 -12.08 16.76 -12.20
CA ALA A 70 -12.96 16.25 -13.23
C ALA A 70 -12.54 14.85 -13.73
N ALA A 71 -11.25 14.51 -13.69
CA ALA A 71 -10.71 13.22 -14.12
C ALA A 71 -10.93 12.11 -13.07
N PHE A 72 -12.19 11.82 -12.72
CA PHE A 72 -12.59 10.98 -11.58
C PHE A 72 -11.76 9.70 -11.41
N HIS A 73 -11.65 8.87 -12.45
CA HIS A 73 -10.93 7.60 -12.37
C HIS A 73 -9.42 7.78 -12.16
N VAL A 74 -8.82 8.76 -12.84
CA VAL A 74 -7.41 9.11 -12.67
C VAL A 74 -7.18 9.61 -11.26
N ARG A 75 -7.98 10.56 -10.79
CA ARG A 75 -7.93 11.09 -9.43
C ARG A 75 -8.00 10.00 -8.37
N CYS A 76 -9.00 9.12 -8.43
CA CYS A 76 -9.21 8.09 -7.41
C CYS A 76 -8.02 7.12 -7.31
N ARG A 77 -7.43 6.73 -8.44
CA ARG A 77 -6.25 5.86 -8.47
C ARG A 77 -4.99 6.60 -8.03
N SER A 78 -4.72 7.77 -8.61
CA SER A 78 -3.53 8.57 -8.31
C SER A 78 -3.49 9.02 -6.84
N MET A 79 -4.62 9.47 -6.27
CA MET A 79 -4.68 9.89 -4.87
C MET A 79 -4.41 8.74 -3.90
N THR A 80 -4.90 7.53 -4.20
CA THR A 80 -4.60 6.35 -3.39
C THR A 80 -3.10 6.08 -3.34
N ILE A 81 -2.44 6.15 -4.49
CA ILE A 81 -0.99 5.95 -4.64
C ILE A 81 -0.21 7.06 -3.92
N ILE A 82 -0.57 8.32 -4.15
CA ILE A 82 0.06 9.49 -3.51
C ILE A 82 -0.06 9.39 -1.98
N ASN A 83 -1.25 9.07 -1.47
CA ASN A 83 -1.47 8.93 -0.03
C ASN A 83 -0.66 7.76 0.55
N ALA A 84 -0.59 6.63 -0.16
CA ALA A 84 0.20 5.48 0.27
C ALA A 84 1.69 5.80 0.37
N PHE A 85 2.25 6.46 -0.65
CA PHE A 85 3.65 6.87 -0.63
C PHE A 85 3.94 7.99 0.37
N ALA A 86 3.05 8.99 0.49
CA ALA A 86 3.20 10.05 1.47
C ALA A 86 3.16 9.51 2.90
N TYR A 87 2.29 8.53 3.18
CA TYR A 87 2.24 7.84 4.46
C TYR A 87 3.54 7.08 4.74
N TYR A 88 4.08 6.37 3.74
CA TYR A 88 5.34 5.63 3.85
C TYR A 88 6.54 6.53 4.12
N LEU A 89 6.73 7.57 3.29
CA LEU A 89 7.85 8.50 3.38
C LEU A 89 7.87 9.26 4.71
N LYS A 90 6.70 9.60 5.25
CA LYS A 90 6.60 10.36 6.51
C LYS A 90 6.84 9.51 7.76
N ARG A 91 6.66 8.19 7.70
CA ARG A 91 6.63 7.34 8.91
C ARG A 91 7.84 6.43 9.05
N ASN A 92 8.60 6.12 7.98
CA ASN A 92 9.79 5.24 7.91
C ASN A 92 9.71 3.87 8.65
N HIS A 93 8.59 3.55 9.28
CA HIS A 93 8.45 2.44 10.20
C HIS A 93 8.25 1.08 9.51
N PHE A 94 7.58 1.04 8.35
CA PHE A 94 7.39 -0.21 7.60
C PHE A 94 8.70 -0.71 6.99
N LYS A 95 9.58 0.21 6.57
CA LYS A 95 10.92 -0.16 6.12
C LYS A 95 11.71 -0.80 7.25
N ALA A 96 11.73 -0.18 8.43
CA ALA A 96 12.40 -0.76 9.59
C ALA A 96 11.81 -2.13 10.00
N ILE A 97 10.48 -2.28 9.95
CA ILE A 97 9.79 -3.55 10.20
C ILE A 97 10.22 -4.62 9.18
N PHE A 98 10.30 -4.26 7.89
CA PHE A 98 10.74 -5.16 6.85
C PHE A 98 12.21 -5.55 7.01
N ASP A 99 13.10 -4.58 7.22
CA ASP A 99 14.53 -4.84 7.38
C ASP A 99 14.77 -5.76 8.60
N GLY A 100 14.05 -5.53 9.70
CA GLY A 100 14.09 -6.40 10.89
C GLY A 100 13.52 -7.80 10.65
N TRP A 101 12.43 -7.91 9.88
CA TRP A 101 11.89 -9.20 9.47
C TRP A 101 12.85 -9.94 8.53
N ALA A 102 13.36 -9.27 7.50
CA ALA A 102 14.26 -9.76 6.47
C ALA A 102 15.57 -10.30 7.05
N SER A 103 16.16 -9.60 8.03
CA SER A 103 17.36 -10.06 8.73
C SER A 103 17.11 -11.19 9.73
N GLY A 104 15.85 -11.40 10.14
CA GLY A 104 15.45 -12.46 11.07
C GLY A 104 14.71 -13.60 10.38
N ARG A 105 13.45 -13.82 10.79
CA ARG A 105 12.58 -14.92 10.31
C ARG A 105 12.33 -14.89 8.79
N GLY A 106 12.46 -13.71 8.18
CA GLY A 106 12.25 -13.49 6.76
C GLY A 106 13.39 -13.97 5.86
N SER A 107 14.60 -14.11 6.41
CA SER A 107 15.82 -14.40 5.62
C SER A 107 15.71 -15.66 4.78
N LEU A 108 15.04 -16.70 5.31
CA LEU A 108 14.80 -17.98 4.63
C LEU A 108 13.90 -17.86 3.38
N TYR A 109 13.16 -16.76 3.24
CA TYR A 109 12.20 -16.53 2.16
C TYR A 109 12.70 -15.53 1.11
N LEU A 110 13.88 -14.92 1.34
CA LEU A 110 14.45 -13.96 0.41
C LEU A 110 15.37 -14.71 -0.57
N THR A 111 14.96 -14.78 -1.82
CA THR A 111 15.81 -15.28 -2.90
C THR A 111 16.81 -14.18 -3.29
N GLU A 112 18.11 -14.41 -3.10
CA GLU A 112 19.13 -13.55 -3.70
C GLU A 112 19.15 -13.77 -5.21
N TYR A 113 18.58 -12.82 -5.96
CA TYR A 113 18.81 -12.76 -7.40
C TYR A 113 20.23 -12.21 -7.62
N ARG A 114 21.14 -13.07 -8.09
CA ARG A 114 22.50 -12.69 -8.52
C ARG A 114 22.49 -12.16 -9.96
#